data_AF-A0A7V9AUA2-F1
#
_entry.id   AF-A0A7V9AUA2-F1
#
_cell.length_a   1.000
_cell.length_b   1.000
_cell.length_c   1.000
_cell.angle_alpha   90.00
_cell.angle_beta   90.00
_cell.angle_gamma   90.00
#
_symmetry.space_group_name_H-M   'P 1'
#
loop_
_entity.id
_entity.type
_entity.pdbx_description
1 polymer ?
#
loop_
_entity_poly.entity_id
_entity_poly.type
_entity_poly.pdbx_seq_one_letter_code
_entity_poly.pdbx_strand_id
1 'polypeptide(L)' 'MPLNAQAVDHDEPRSRTLADAERAAITDALRSAGWRSSGSGGAADILGLRPTTLHATMKKLGIRRSAF' A
#
# COMPACT_ATOMS: atom_id res chain seq x y z
N MET A 1 -29.80 14.21 18.97
CA MET A 1 -28.52 14.89 18.67
C MET A 1 -27.69 14.90 19.96
N PRO A 2 -26.39 14.54 20.02
CA PRO A 2 -25.38 14.16 19.00
C PRO A 2 -25.00 12.65 19.05
N LEU A 3 -24.69 11.96 17.95
CA LEU A 3 -23.38 11.79 17.26
C LEU A 3 -22.26 11.26 18.18
N ASN A 4 -22.07 9.94 18.25
CA ASN A 4 -20.74 9.39 18.57
C ASN A 4 -20.21 8.62 17.37
N ALA A 5 -19.23 9.25 16.73
CA ALA A 5 -18.46 8.74 15.62
C ALA A 5 -17.58 7.58 16.12
N GLN A 6 -18.14 6.38 16.11
CA GLN A 6 -17.34 5.18 16.04
C GLN A 6 -17.20 4.87 14.55
N ALA A 7 -16.27 5.57 13.89
CA ALA A 7 -15.60 5.03 12.72
C ALA A 7 -14.80 3.83 13.24
N VAL A 8 -15.51 2.74 13.52
CA VAL A 8 -14.87 1.44 13.63
C VAL A 8 -14.37 1.18 12.23
N ASP A 9 -13.07 1.34 12.03
CA ASP A 9 -12.35 0.77 10.91
C ASP A 9 -12.54 -0.76 11.01
N HIS A 10 -13.71 -1.22 10.58
CA HIS A 10 -14.07 -2.62 10.49
C HIS A 10 -13.23 -3.18 9.34
N ASP A 11 -11.98 -3.48 9.65
CA ASP A 11 -11.10 -4.37 8.92
C ASP A 11 -11.64 -5.81 9.06
N GLU A 12 -12.89 -6.01 8.64
CA GLU A 12 -13.52 -7.33 8.56
C GLU A 12 -12.73 -8.17 7.55
N PRO A 13 -12.26 -9.37 7.91
CA PRO A 13 -11.55 -10.26 6.99
C PRO A 13 -12.56 -10.98 6.09
N ARG A 14 -13.42 -10.22 5.41
CA ARG A 14 -14.34 -10.77 4.42
C ARG A 14 -13.61 -10.83 3.09
N SER A 15 -12.85 -11.91 2.91
CA SER A 15 -12.32 -12.33 1.61
C SER A 15 -11.34 -11.32 1.00
N ARG A 16 -10.19 -11.10 1.65
CA ARG A 16 -9.09 -10.38 1.00
C ARG A 16 -8.61 -11.19 -0.19
N THR A 17 -9.02 -10.77 -1.37
CA THR A 17 -8.43 -11.27 -2.61
C THR A 17 -6.92 -11.06 -2.56
N LEU A 18 -6.15 -11.87 -3.30
CA LEU A 18 -4.70 -11.68 -3.38
C LEU A 18 -4.31 -10.23 -3.71
N ALA A 19 -5.12 -9.56 -4.53
CA ALA A 19 -4.94 -8.16 -4.89
C ALA A 19 -5.06 -7.20 -3.69
N ASP A 20 -5.91 -7.50 -2.71
CA ASP A 20 -6.10 -6.68 -1.51
C ASP A 20 -4.92 -6.85 -0.54
N ALA A 21 -4.46 -8.08 -0.34
CA ALA A 21 -3.25 -8.38 0.43
C ALA A 21 -2.00 -7.73 -0.20
N GLU A 22 -1.86 -7.80 -1.53
CA GLU A 22 -0.80 -7.07 -2.26
C GLU A 22 -0.90 -5.56 -2.05
N ARG A 23 -2.12 -4.99 -2.08
CA ARG A 23 -2.35 -3.56 -1.83
C ARG A 23 -1.90 -3.15 -0.44
N ALA A 24 -2.28 -3.92 0.57
CA ALA A 24 -1.88 -3.68 1.95
C ALA A 24 -0.36 -3.75 2.11
N ALA A 25 0.27 -4.81 1.60
CA ALA A 25 1.73 -4.99 1.67
C ALA A 25 2.50 -3.86 0.97
N ILE A 26 2.06 -3.43 -0.22
CA ILE A 26 2.69 -2.33 -0.95
C ILE A 26 2.49 -1.01 -0.23
N THR A 27 1.31 -0.77 0.34
CA THR A 27 1.01 0.44 1.09
C THR A 27 1.85 0.52 2.36
N ASP A 28 2.01 -0.60 3.07
CA ASP A 28 2.82 -0.69 4.28
C ASP A 28 4.31 -0.48 3.96
N ALA A 29 4.82 -1.15 2.93
CA ALA A 29 6.19 -0.94 2.47
C ALA A 29 6.44 0.50 2.00
N LEU A 30 5.48 1.12 1.30
CA LEU A 30 5.57 2.54 0.94
C LEU A 30 5.59 3.44 2.15
N ARG A 31 4.76 3.17 3.16
CA ARG A 31 4.75 3.94 4.40
C ARG A 31 6.08 3.80 5.15
N SER A 32 6.61 2.58 5.28
CA SER A 32 7.92 2.32 5.88
C SER A 32 9.06 2.96 5.10
N ALA A 33 8.95 3.06 3.77
CA ALA A 33 9.92 3.71 2.90
C ALA A 33 9.75 5.24 2.81
N GLY A 34 8.77 5.84 3.49
CA GLY A 34 8.46 7.27 3.35
C GLY A 34 8.00 7.66 1.93
N TRP A 35 7.14 6.83 1.34
CA TRP A 35 6.62 6.94 -0.04
C TRP A 35 7.65 6.83 -1.15
N ARG A 36 8.85 6.32 -0.83
CA ARG A 36 9.90 6.05 -1.82
C ARG A 36 9.63 4.72 -2.51
N SER A 37 9.36 4.72 -3.82
CA SER A 37 9.13 3.48 -4.59
C SER A 37 10.42 2.81 -5.10
N SER A 38 11.51 3.56 -5.21
CA SER A 38 12.78 3.09 -5.81
C SER A 38 13.99 3.71 -5.10
N GLY A 39 15.14 3.05 -5.20
CA GLY A 39 16.38 3.42 -4.51
C GLY A 39 16.59 2.62 -3.21
N SER A 40 17.77 2.78 -2.61
CA SER A 40 18.11 2.11 -1.34
C SER A 40 17.16 2.57 -0.22
N GLY A 41 16.54 1.60 0.47
CA GLY A 41 15.49 1.85 1.45
C GLY A 41 14.13 2.26 0.87
N GLY A 42 13.92 2.09 -0.44
CA GLY A 42 12.61 2.25 -1.07
C GLY A 42 11.69 1.04 -0.82
N ALA A 43 10.39 1.19 -1.07
CA ALA A 43 9.40 0.11 -0.93
C ALA A 43 9.75 -1.12 -1.77
N ALA A 44 10.40 -0.94 -2.93
CA ALA A 44 10.88 -2.05 -3.75
C ALA A 44 12.01 -2.82 -3.05
N ASP A 45 12.92 -2.09 -2.41
CA ASP A 45 14.05 -2.64 -1.64
C ASP A 45 13.54 -3.35 -0.37
N ILE A 46 12.59 -2.73 0.35
CA ILE A 46 11.94 -3.30 1.54
C ILE A 46 11.18 -4.59 1.20
N LEU A 47 10.46 -4.61 0.06
CA LEU A 47 9.75 -5.80 -0.40
C LEU A 47 10.68 -6.83 -1.07
N GLY A 48 11.95 -6.51 -1.29
CA GLY A 48 12.87 -7.36 -2.07
C GLY A 48 12.43 -7.55 -3.52
N LEU A 49 11.63 -6.64 -4.06
CA LEU A 49 11.08 -6.69 -5.41
C LEU A 49 11.87 -5.77 -6.34
N ARG A 50 11.90 -6.11 -7.63
CA ARG A 50 12.42 -5.18 -8.64
C ARG A 50 11.55 -3.92 -8.65
N PRO A 51 12.14 -2.71 -8.76
CA PRO A 51 11.38 -1.46 -8.84
C PRO A 51 10.37 -1.44 -9.99
N THR A 52 10.70 -2.10 -11.10
CA THR A 52 9.81 -2.25 -12.26
C THR A 52 8.60 -3.14 -11.96
N THR A 53 8.77 -4.19 -11.17
CA THR A 53 7.68 -5.05 -10.69
C THR A 53 6.78 -4.28 -9.74
N LEU A 54 7.37 -3.56 -8.77
CA LEU A 54 6.59 -2.73 -7.85
C LEU A 54 5.78 -1.67 -8.62
N HIS A 55 6.37 -1.03 -9.62
CA HIS A 55 5.68 -0.05 -10.45
C HIS A 55 4.53 -0.67 -11.27
N ALA A 56 4.71 -1.87 -11.81
CA ALA A 56 3.63 -2.61 -12.49
C ALA A 56 2.50 -2.97 -11.54
N THR A 57 2.81 -3.45 -10.34
CA THR A 57 1.82 -3.80 -9.31
C THR A 57 1.11 -2.55 -8.77
N MET A 58 1.84 -1.45 -8.53
CA MET A 58 1.27 -0.14 -8.21
C MET A 58 0.30 0.34 -9.28
N LYS A 59 0.68 0.26 -10.57
CA LYS A 59 -0.19 0.62 -11.68
C LYS A 59 -1.43 -0.27 -11.75
N LYS A 60 -1.27 -1.58 -11.58
CA LYS A 60 -2.37 -2.56 -11.55
C LYS A 60 -3.35 -2.29 -10.41
N LEU A 61 -2.83 -1.91 -9.25
CA LEU A 61 -3.60 -1.61 -8.06
C LEU A 61 -4.03 -0.13 -7.99
N GLY A 62 -3.71 0.69 -8.98
CA GLY A 62 -4.03 2.13 -8.98
C GLY A 62 -3.34 2.95 -7.88
N ILE A 63 -2.29 2.41 -7.26
CA ILE A 63 -1.49 3.11 -6.25
C ILE A 63 -0.59 4.08 -6.98
N ARG A 64 -0.92 5.37 -6.93
CA ARG A 64 -0.11 6.44 -7.52
C ARG A 64 0.66 7.14 -6.42
N ARG A 65 1.98 7.21 -6.57
CA ARG A 65 2.79 8.17 -5.82
C ARG A 65 2.40 9.55 -6.34
N SER A 66 1.70 10.34 -5.53
CA SER A 66 1.55 11.76 -5.81
C SER A 66 2.96 12.34 -5.82
N ALA A 67 3.39 12.83 -6.98
CA ALA A 67 4.65 13.53 -7.11
C ALA A 67 4.52 14.83 -6.30
N PHE A 68 5.17 14.86 -5.14
CA PHE A 68 5.54 16.09 -4.44
C PHE A 68 7.04 16.28 -4.63
#